data_AF-A0A0W7W8V1-F1
#
_entry.id   AF-A0A0W7W8V1-F1
#
_cell.length_a   1.000
_cell.length_b   1.000
_cell.length_c   1.000
_cell.angle_alpha   90.00
_cell.angle_beta   90.00
_cell.angle_gamma   90.00
#
_symmetry.space_group_name_H-M   'P 1'
#
loop_
_entity.id
_entity.type
_entity.pdbx_description
1 polymer ?
#
loop_
_entity_poly.entity_id
_entity_poly.type
_entity_poly.pdbx_seq_one_letter_code
_entity_poly.pdbx_strand_id
1 'polypeptide(L)'
;MPPKRAPRVDHWPPALQSAATLTGTLVRSGPGYRPVSWPDTSFTRCNAIGGLLTQRYAAVEETASWIWGASRSPGSPLRLITRHGRAPARFETATSEVPIHISNYRLQPGDLVEIGEYYLTSRSRTAYDLLRSTAPLTRPRAVACRLLLLAEPGASGRVARRAMHSSRADRARVRARLLALRYPVAASTD
;
A
#
# COMPACT_ATOMS: atom_id res chain seq x y z
N MET A 1 -6.92 -25.45 11.07
CA MET A 1 -7.55 -24.43 11.93
C MET A 1 -7.78 -23.20 11.07
N PRO A 2 -9.00 -22.66 10.94
CA PRO A 2 -9.20 -21.44 10.17
C PRO A 2 -8.31 -20.35 10.78
N PRO A 3 -7.67 -19.49 9.97
CA PRO A 3 -6.87 -18.41 10.53
C PRO A 3 -7.80 -17.60 11.42
N LYS A 4 -7.45 -17.49 12.72
CA LYS A 4 -8.13 -16.58 13.63
C LYS A 4 -8.13 -15.21 12.92
N ARG A 5 -9.27 -14.53 12.87
CA ARG A 5 -9.32 -13.16 12.34
C ARG A 5 -8.62 -12.24 13.33
N ALA A 6 -7.74 -11.37 12.83
CA ALA A 6 -7.15 -10.33 13.66
C ALA A 6 -8.28 -9.44 14.23
N PRO A 7 -8.18 -8.99 15.49
CA PRO A 7 -9.18 -8.09 16.07
C PRO A 7 -9.30 -6.79 15.28
N ARG A 8 -10.54 -6.35 15.05
CA ARG A 8 -10.88 -5.03 14.46
C ARG A 8 -10.72 -3.94 15.52
N VAL A 9 -9.47 -3.61 15.84
CA VAL A 9 -9.10 -2.59 16.83
C VAL A 9 -9.64 -1.21 16.42
N ASP A 10 -9.80 -0.98 15.12
CA ASP A 10 -10.41 0.24 14.57
C ASP A 10 -11.87 0.45 15.01
N HIS A 11 -12.57 -0.60 15.46
CA HIS A 11 -13.92 -0.50 16.03
C HIS A 11 -13.93 -0.26 17.54
N TRP A 12 -12.77 -0.30 18.21
CA TRP A 12 -12.71 -0.11 19.65
C TRP A 12 -12.87 1.38 20.00
N PRO A 13 -13.51 1.72 21.13
CA PRO A 13 -13.57 3.10 21.61
C PRO A 13 -12.15 3.69 21.74
N PRO A 14 -11.92 4.99 21.41
CA PRO A 14 -10.60 5.60 21.50
C PRO A 14 -9.94 5.46 22.89
N ALA A 15 -10.73 5.57 23.96
CA ALA A 15 -10.25 5.37 25.33
C ALA A 15 -9.70 3.95 25.56
N LEU A 16 -10.34 2.93 24.99
CA LEU A 16 -9.90 1.54 25.09
C LEU A 16 -8.63 1.31 24.26
N GLN A 17 -8.53 1.92 23.07
CA GLN A 17 -7.30 1.86 22.27
C GLN A 17 -6.12 2.51 23.01
N SER A 18 -6.36 3.66 23.65
CA SER A 18 -5.36 4.36 24.47
C SER A 18 -4.91 3.52 25.66
N ALA A 19 -5.86 3.01 26.45
CA ALA A 19 -5.57 2.15 27.60
C ALA A 19 -4.80 0.89 27.19
N ALA A 20 -5.23 0.20 26.13
CA ALA A 20 -4.58 -1.01 25.65
C ALA A 20 -3.19 -0.74 25.03
N THR A 21 -2.94 0.47 24.51
CA THR A 21 -1.60 0.90 24.08
C THR A 21 -0.70 1.14 25.29
N LEU A 22 -1.19 1.82 26.32
CA LEU A 22 -0.44 2.08 27.56
C LEU A 22 -0.05 0.79 28.29
N THR A 23 -0.91 -0.23 28.27
CA THR A 23 -0.61 -1.54 28.85
C THR A 23 0.27 -2.44 27.95
N GLY A 24 0.66 -1.97 26.76
CA GLY A 24 1.46 -2.73 25.81
C GLY A 24 0.72 -3.87 25.10
N THR A 25 -0.61 -3.95 25.25
CA THR A 25 -1.44 -4.96 24.57
C THR A 25 -1.60 -4.64 23.08
N LEU A 26 -1.63 -3.35 22.74
CA LEU A 26 -1.61 -2.85 21.37
C LEU A 26 -0.27 -2.19 21.03
N VAL A 27 0.16 -2.34 19.79
CA VAL A 27 1.31 -1.64 19.20
C VAL A 27 0.90 -0.94 17.92
N ARG A 28 1.62 0.11 17.54
CA ARG A 28 1.37 0.84 16.29
C ARG A 28 1.60 -0.06 15.07
N SER A 29 0.71 0.07 14.09
CA SER A 29 0.85 -0.50 12.76
C SER A 29 0.41 0.54 11.74
N GLY A 30 1.39 1.28 11.19
CA GLY A 30 1.08 2.45 10.37
C GLY A 30 0.28 3.48 11.18
N PRO A 31 -0.82 4.03 10.64
CA PRO A 31 -1.65 5.00 11.35
C PRO A 31 -2.58 4.38 12.40
N GLY A 32 -2.77 3.05 12.38
CA GLY A 32 -3.61 2.35 13.34
C GLY A 32 -2.83 1.51 14.33
N TYR A 33 -3.49 0.44 14.78
CA TYR A 33 -3.00 -0.43 15.84
C TYR A 33 -3.15 -1.90 15.45
N ARG A 34 -2.29 -2.75 16.03
CA ARG A 34 -2.45 -4.20 16.05
C ARG A 34 -2.19 -4.72 17.47
N PRO A 35 -2.78 -5.84 17.88
CA PRO A 35 -2.39 -6.47 19.13
C PRO A 35 -0.95 -7.00 19.04
N VAL A 36 -0.22 -6.93 20.15
CA VAL A 36 1.19 -7.34 20.22
C VAL A 36 1.37 -8.84 19.91
N SER A 37 0.39 -9.66 20.28
CA SER A 37 0.37 -11.10 20.06
C SER A 37 0.08 -11.51 18.60
N TRP A 38 -0.17 -10.55 17.70
CA TRP A 38 -0.47 -10.82 16.31
C TRP A 38 0.70 -10.47 15.39
N PRO A 39 1.07 -11.36 14.43
CA PRO A 39 2.17 -11.11 13.52
C PRO A 39 1.87 -9.94 12.58
N ASP A 40 2.90 -9.17 12.22
CA ASP A 40 2.78 -8.07 11.27
C ASP A 40 2.74 -8.60 9.82
N THR A 41 1.53 -8.89 9.37
CA THR A 41 1.19 -9.44 8.04
C THR A 41 0.44 -8.40 7.21
N SER A 42 0.28 -8.67 5.91
CA SER A 42 -0.59 -7.83 5.06
C SER A 42 -2.02 -7.75 5.57
N PHE A 43 -2.57 -8.85 6.09
CA PHE A 43 -3.91 -8.86 6.67
C PHE A 43 -3.99 -7.94 7.91
N THR A 44 -3.03 -8.00 8.83
CA THR A 44 -3.03 -7.11 10.01
C THR A 44 -2.81 -5.65 9.64
N ARG A 45 -1.98 -5.37 8.62
CA ARG A 45 -1.79 -4.00 8.10
C ARG A 45 -3.05 -3.46 7.43
N CYS A 46 -3.84 -4.30 6.74
CA CYS A 46 -5.16 -3.90 6.26
C CYS A 46 -6.11 -3.54 7.42
N ASN A 47 -6.19 -4.39 8.45
CA ASN A 47 -7.06 -4.12 9.62
C ASN A 47 -6.69 -2.82 10.32
N ALA A 48 -5.40 -2.50 10.43
CA ALA A 48 -4.94 -1.26 11.04
C ALA A 48 -5.45 0.01 10.32
N ILE A 49 -5.87 -0.10 9.06
CA ILE A 49 -6.55 0.98 8.30
C ILE A 49 -7.91 0.56 7.78
N GLY A 50 -8.55 -0.43 8.42
CA GLY A 50 -9.74 -1.10 7.93
C GLY A 50 -10.92 -0.15 7.70
N GLY A 51 -11.13 0.80 8.63
CA GLY A 51 -12.13 1.86 8.48
C GLY A 51 -11.97 2.74 7.22
N LEU A 52 -10.78 2.80 6.63
CA LEU A 52 -10.51 3.52 5.38
C LEU A 52 -10.62 2.63 4.14
N LEU A 53 -10.28 1.35 4.26
CA LEU A 53 -10.35 0.35 3.20
C LEU A 53 -11.76 -0.26 3.09
N THR A 54 -12.76 0.60 2.88
CA THR A 54 -14.16 0.15 2.70
C THR A 54 -14.33 -0.59 1.37
N GLN A 55 -15.51 -1.18 1.15
CA GLN A 55 -15.87 -1.79 -0.14
C GLN A 55 -15.75 -0.83 -1.33
N ARG A 56 -15.65 0.48 -1.13
CA ARG A 56 -15.49 1.45 -2.22
C ARG A 56 -14.04 1.69 -2.62
N TYR A 57 -13.08 1.44 -1.72
CA TYR A 57 -11.70 1.86 -1.90
C TYR A 57 -10.72 0.70 -1.87
N ALA A 58 -9.60 0.88 -2.57
CA ALA A 58 -8.47 -0.01 -2.50
C ALA A 58 -7.19 0.77 -2.22
N ALA A 59 -6.24 0.18 -1.48
CA ALA A 59 -4.93 0.80 -1.26
C ALA A 59 -4.10 0.78 -2.55
N VAL A 60 -3.30 1.84 -2.76
CA VAL A 60 -2.39 1.97 -3.89
C VAL A 60 -1.05 2.58 -3.47
N GLU A 61 -0.08 2.62 -4.38
CA GLU A 61 1.22 3.28 -4.20
C GLU A 61 1.91 2.94 -2.86
N GLU A 62 2.33 3.94 -2.08
CA GLU A 62 3.03 3.74 -0.80
C GLU A 62 2.19 2.96 0.21
N THR A 63 0.88 3.18 0.23
CA THR A 63 -0.02 2.52 1.18
C THR A 63 -0.15 1.03 0.86
N ALA A 64 -0.34 0.66 -0.42
CA ALA A 64 -0.32 -0.75 -0.83
C ALA A 64 1.06 -1.38 -0.59
N SER A 65 2.14 -0.66 -0.89
CA SER A 65 3.51 -1.14 -0.66
C SER A 65 3.78 -1.42 0.81
N TRP A 66 3.28 -0.58 1.72
CA TRP A 66 3.31 -0.84 3.15
C TRP A 66 2.47 -2.04 3.53
N ILE A 67 1.23 -2.18 3.05
CA ILE A 67 0.43 -3.38 3.34
C ILE A 67 1.15 -4.65 2.88
N TRP A 68 1.81 -4.63 1.72
CA TRP A 68 2.61 -5.76 1.23
C TRP A 68 3.88 -6.07 2.02
N GLY A 69 4.24 -5.27 3.02
CA GLY A 69 5.48 -5.43 3.78
C GLY A 69 6.72 -4.86 3.08
N ALA A 70 6.57 -4.26 1.90
CA ALA A 70 7.68 -3.76 1.10
C ALA A 70 8.14 -2.35 1.51
N SER A 71 7.28 -1.58 2.17
CA SER A 71 7.61 -0.27 2.75
C SER A 71 7.46 -0.27 4.27
N ARG A 72 8.29 0.55 4.95
CA ARG A 72 8.20 0.78 6.40
C ARG A 72 7.05 1.70 6.81
N SER A 73 6.69 2.66 5.95
CA SER A 73 5.62 3.61 6.18
C SER A 73 4.59 3.56 5.05
N PRO A 74 3.28 3.72 5.33
CA PRO A 74 2.22 3.78 4.32
C PRO A 74 2.17 5.10 3.54
N GLY A 75 3.04 6.05 3.87
CA GLY A 75 3.04 7.40 3.30
C GLY A 75 2.09 8.35 4.05
N SER A 76 2.32 9.65 3.85
CA SER A 76 1.43 10.72 4.26
C SER A 76 1.36 11.72 3.10
N PRO A 77 0.21 11.86 2.40
CA PRO A 77 -1.07 11.21 2.66
C PRO A 77 -1.09 9.70 2.36
N LEU A 78 -2.07 8.99 2.95
CA LEU A 78 -2.44 7.65 2.52
C LEU A 78 -2.99 7.69 1.08
N ARG A 79 -2.62 6.72 0.26
CA ARG A 79 -2.95 6.64 -1.16
C ARG A 79 -3.99 5.54 -1.39
N LEU A 80 -5.18 5.96 -1.78
CA LEU A 80 -6.31 5.08 -2.09
C LEU A 80 -6.83 5.32 -3.51
N ILE A 81 -7.54 4.33 -4.05
CA ILE A 81 -8.23 4.42 -5.34
C ILE A 81 -9.67 3.95 -5.22
N THR A 82 -10.56 4.47 -6.05
CA THR A 82 -11.93 3.94 -6.15
C THR A 82 -11.94 2.59 -6.88
N ARG A 83 -12.72 1.63 -6.37
CA ARG A 83 -12.93 0.33 -7.01
C ARG A 83 -13.96 0.39 -8.15
N HIS A 84 -14.97 1.24 -8.00
CA HIS A 84 -16.05 1.47 -8.95
C HIS A 84 -16.16 2.99 -9.16
N GLY A 85 -16.07 3.48 -10.42
CA GLY A 85 -16.02 4.93 -10.74
C GLY A 85 -17.36 5.66 -10.50
N ARG A 86 -17.58 6.86 -11.04
CA ARG A 86 -16.93 8.14 -10.64
C ARG A 86 -17.82 8.74 -9.55
N ALA A 87 -17.31 8.89 -8.33
CA ALA A 87 -17.94 9.78 -7.37
C ALA A 87 -16.82 10.47 -6.59
N PRO A 88 -16.91 11.79 -6.36
CA PRO A 88 -16.01 12.44 -5.43
C PRO A 88 -16.18 11.75 -4.08
N ALA A 89 -15.07 11.35 -3.48
CA ALA A 89 -15.09 10.82 -2.13
C ALA A 89 -15.32 11.98 -1.18
N ARG A 90 -16.56 12.16 -0.73
CA ARG A 90 -16.80 12.90 0.52
C ARG A 90 -16.52 11.94 1.66
N PHE A 91 -15.58 12.30 2.51
CA PHE A 91 -15.38 11.65 3.78
C PHE A 91 -16.16 12.43 4.83
N GLU A 92 -17.10 11.78 5.51
CA GLU A 92 -17.45 12.21 6.85
C GLU A 92 -16.38 11.65 7.78
N THR A 93 -15.44 12.51 8.11
CA THR A 93 -14.43 12.26 9.12
C THR A 93 -15.11 12.34 10.48
N ALA A 94 -15.43 11.20 11.08
CA ALA A 94 -15.59 11.17 12.54
C ALA A 94 -14.25 10.90 13.24
N THR A 95 -13.27 10.25 12.59
CA THR A 95 -11.97 9.91 13.24
C THR A 95 -10.87 9.47 12.25
N SER A 96 -10.31 10.39 11.45
CA SER A 96 -9.00 10.13 10.83
C SER A 96 -8.17 11.41 10.83
N GLU A 97 -7.21 11.49 11.75
CA GLU A 97 -6.20 12.56 11.81
C GLU A 97 -5.18 12.47 10.64
N VAL A 98 -5.28 11.44 9.80
CA VAL A 98 -4.30 11.16 8.75
C VAL A 98 -4.81 11.67 7.40
N PRO A 99 -4.02 12.46 6.65
CA PRO A 99 -4.43 12.95 5.34
C PRO A 99 -4.53 11.79 4.33
N ILE A 100 -5.58 11.83 3.48
CA ILE A 100 -5.88 10.79 2.49
C ILE A 100 -5.98 11.43 1.11
N HIS A 101 -5.39 10.77 0.11
CA HIS A 101 -5.53 11.13 -1.29
C HIS A 101 -6.19 9.97 -2.04
N ILE A 102 -7.32 10.25 -2.69
CA ILE A 102 -8.02 9.30 -3.56
C ILE A 102 -7.78 9.64 -5.03
N SER A 103 -7.31 8.66 -5.79
CA SER A 103 -7.20 8.72 -7.24
C SER A 103 -8.26 7.84 -7.91
N ASN A 104 -8.56 8.13 -9.19
CA ASN A 104 -9.39 7.26 -10.03
C ASN A 104 -8.49 6.67 -11.12
N TYR A 105 -8.38 5.34 -11.16
CA TYR A 105 -7.64 4.65 -12.23
C TYR A 105 -8.56 3.74 -13.03
N ARG A 106 -8.22 3.56 -14.31
CA ARG A 106 -8.77 2.45 -15.09
C ARG A 106 -8.09 1.17 -14.60
N LEU A 107 -8.87 0.33 -13.93
CA LEU A 107 -8.43 -0.96 -13.41
C LEU A 107 -8.59 -2.04 -14.48
N GLN A 108 -7.58 -2.88 -14.62
CA GLN A 108 -7.61 -4.08 -15.44
C GLN A 108 -7.81 -5.33 -14.57
N PRO A 109 -8.30 -6.45 -15.13
CA PRO A 109 -8.27 -7.72 -14.42
C PRO A 109 -6.87 -8.02 -13.86
N GLY A 110 -6.79 -8.43 -12.60
CA GLY A 110 -5.54 -8.67 -11.89
C GLY A 110 -4.84 -7.43 -11.30
N ASP A 111 -5.42 -6.24 -11.44
CA ASP A 111 -4.88 -5.04 -10.77
C ASP A 111 -5.14 -4.99 -9.30
N LEU A 112 -6.24 -5.56 -8.85
CA LEU A 112 -6.61 -5.63 -7.45
C LEU A 112 -6.44 -7.05 -6.94
N VAL A 113 -6.03 -7.13 -5.68
CA VAL A 113 -6.02 -8.34 -4.88
C VAL A 113 -6.92 -8.11 -3.68
N GLU A 114 -7.63 -9.16 -3.28
CA GLU A 114 -8.43 -9.19 -2.07
C GLU A 114 -7.62 -9.83 -0.94
N ILE A 115 -7.64 -9.19 0.24
CA ILE A 115 -7.09 -9.72 1.48
C ILE A 115 -8.18 -9.63 2.54
N GLY A 116 -8.86 -10.75 2.81
CA GLY A 116 -10.06 -10.72 3.64
C GLY A 116 -11.19 -9.97 2.95
N GLU A 117 -11.64 -8.88 3.56
CA GLU A 117 -12.66 -7.97 3.00
C GLU A 117 -12.05 -6.73 2.33
N TYR A 118 -10.71 -6.61 2.34
CA TYR A 118 -9.99 -5.42 1.89
C TYR A 118 -9.43 -5.60 0.49
N TYR A 119 -9.31 -4.49 -0.23
CA TYR A 119 -8.75 -4.46 -1.57
C TYR A 119 -7.51 -3.58 -1.61
N LEU A 120 -6.54 -3.99 -2.42
CA LEU A 120 -5.34 -3.23 -2.71
C LEU A 120 -4.80 -3.61 -4.07
N THR A 121 -3.90 -2.80 -4.61
CA THR A 121 -3.23 -3.16 -5.85
C THR A 121 -2.36 -4.41 -5.71
N SER A 122 -2.34 -5.27 -6.74
CA SER A 122 -1.42 -6.42 -6.81
C SER A 122 0.03 -5.96 -6.71
N ARG A 123 0.97 -6.82 -6.29
CA ARG A 123 2.37 -6.36 -6.08
C ARG A 123 2.98 -5.83 -7.37
N SER A 124 2.72 -6.49 -8.50
CA SER A 124 3.13 -5.98 -9.82
C SER A 124 2.46 -4.64 -10.17
N ARG A 125 1.18 -4.43 -9.86
CA ARG A 125 0.52 -3.13 -10.02
C ARG A 125 1.11 -2.06 -9.09
N THR A 126 1.32 -2.36 -7.80
CA THR A 126 1.94 -1.45 -6.83
C THR A 126 3.34 -1.04 -7.28
N ALA A 127 4.17 -1.99 -7.73
CA ALA A 127 5.51 -1.71 -8.25
C ALA A 127 5.45 -0.79 -9.49
N TYR A 128 4.53 -1.06 -10.42
CA TYR A 128 4.31 -0.17 -11.57
C TYR A 128 3.91 1.25 -11.14
N ASP A 129 2.97 1.38 -10.20
CA ASP A 129 2.50 2.68 -9.71
C ASP A 129 3.62 3.49 -9.04
N LEU A 130 4.45 2.85 -8.20
CA LEU A 130 5.63 3.47 -7.60
C LEU A 130 6.67 3.91 -8.66
N LEU A 131 6.88 3.10 -9.70
CA LEU A 131 7.86 3.39 -10.74
C LEU A 131 7.40 4.51 -11.68
N ARG A 132 6.11 4.57 -12.04
CA ARG A 132 5.58 5.65 -12.89
C ARG A 132 5.39 6.97 -12.13
N SER A 133 5.36 6.95 -10.80
CA SER A 133 5.15 8.15 -9.98
C SER A 133 6.11 9.28 -10.35
N THR A 134 5.59 10.50 -10.41
CA THR A 134 6.41 11.68 -10.69
C THR A 134 7.43 11.98 -9.60
N ALA A 135 7.15 11.50 -8.38
CA ALA A 135 8.03 11.67 -7.23
C ALA A 135 9.39 10.95 -7.42
N PRO A 136 10.47 11.41 -6.76
CA PRO A 136 11.81 10.83 -6.90
C PRO A 136 11.88 9.34 -6.54
N LEU A 137 12.71 8.55 -7.24
CA LEU A 137 12.97 7.17 -6.84
C LEU A 137 14.00 7.14 -5.72
N THR A 138 13.57 7.42 -4.49
CA THR A 138 14.42 7.37 -3.30
C THR A 138 14.87 5.93 -3.00
N ARG A 139 15.94 5.77 -2.22
CA ARG A 139 16.42 4.45 -1.79
C ARG A 139 15.32 3.59 -1.13
N PRO A 140 14.51 4.09 -0.17
CA PRO A 140 13.39 3.32 0.37
C PRO A 140 12.37 2.87 -0.68
N ARG A 141 12.01 3.74 -1.62
CA ARG A 141 11.06 3.40 -2.71
C ARG A 141 11.67 2.37 -3.67
N ALA A 142 12.97 2.47 -3.95
CA ALA A 142 13.68 1.49 -4.76
C ALA A 142 13.73 0.10 -4.09
N VAL A 143 14.01 0.05 -2.80
CA VAL A 143 13.96 -1.19 -1.99
C VAL A 143 12.56 -1.78 -2.02
N ALA A 144 11.53 -0.96 -1.80
CA ALA A 144 10.14 -1.41 -1.85
C ALA A 144 9.78 -2.02 -3.22
N CYS A 145 10.15 -1.36 -4.32
CA CYS A 145 9.94 -1.91 -5.66
C CYS A 145 10.65 -3.26 -5.84
N ARG A 146 11.90 -3.40 -5.38
CA ARG A 146 12.63 -4.69 -5.45
C ARG A 146 11.90 -5.79 -4.68
N LEU A 147 11.48 -5.52 -3.44
CA LEU A 147 10.76 -6.49 -2.61
C LEU A 147 9.44 -6.93 -3.25
N LEU A 148 8.67 -5.98 -3.80
CA LEU A 148 7.43 -6.29 -4.52
C LEU A 148 7.66 -7.17 -5.75
N LEU A 149 8.72 -6.87 -6.52
CA LEU A 149 9.08 -7.61 -7.73
C LEU A 149 9.61 -9.02 -7.41
N LEU A 150 10.38 -9.18 -6.33
CA LEU A 150 10.93 -10.46 -5.88
C LEU A 150 9.84 -11.38 -5.30
N ALA A 151 8.85 -10.81 -4.60
CA ALA A 151 7.79 -11.58 -3.96
C ALA A 151 6.74 -12.16 -4.93
N GLU A 152 6.73 -11.76 -6.21
CA GLU A 152 5.73 -12.19 -7.18
C GLU A 152 6.41 -12.66 -8.48
N PRO A 153 6.49 -13.98 -8.76
CA PRO A 153 7.15 -14.51 -9.95
C PRO A 153 6.64 -13.90 -11.25
N GLY A 154 7.55 -13.39 -12.08
CA GLY A 154 7.22 -12.72 -13.35
C GLY A 154 6.71 -11.28 -13.22
N ALA A 155 6.72 -10.68 -12.01
CA ALA A 155 6.24 -9.31 -11.81
C ALA A 155 7.01 -8.27 -12.64
N SER A 156 8.33 -8.43 -12.80
CA SER A 156 9.13 -7.52 -13.63
C SER A 156 8.65 -7.50 -15.09
N GLY A 157 8.32 -8.66 -15.66
CA GLY A 157 7.75 -8.77 -17.01
C GLY A 157 6.35 -8.15 -17.10
N ARG A 158 5.49 -8.36 -16.10
CA ARG A 158 4.16 -7.72 -16.03
C ARG A 158 4.26 -6.19 -15.97
N VAL A 159 5.15 -5.65 -15.15
CA VAL A 159 5.40 -4.19 -15.04
C VAL A 159 5.90 -3.64 -16.37
N ALA A 160 6.87 -4.29 -17.01
CA ALA A 160 7.40 -3.86 -18.31
C ALA A 160 6.33 -3.86 -19.40
N ARG A 161 5.54 -4.96 -19.51
CA ARG A 161 4.43 -5.06 -20.46
C ARG A 161 3.37 -3.99 -20.23
N ARG A 162 3.03 -3.71 -18.97
CA ARG A 162 2.09 -2.62 -18.65
C ARG A 162 2.61 -1.26 -19.12
N ALA A 163 3.88 -0.96 -18.89
CA ALA A 163 4.49 0.29 -19.35
C ALA A 163 4.47 0.45 -20.88
N MET A 164 4.46 -0.65 -21.65
CA MET A 164 4.31 -0.56 -23.11
C MET A 164 2.94 -0.02 -23.54
N HIS A 165 1.91 -0.20 -22.71
CA HIS A 165 0.56 0.30 -22.97
C HIS A 165 0.25 1.62 -22.24
N SER A 166 1.24 2.24 -21.58
CA SER A 166 1.10 3.54 -20.93
C SER A 166 1.53 4.69 -21.84
N SER A 167 1.35 5.93 -21.35
CA SER A 167 1.88 7.14 -21.98
C SER A 167 3.39 7.03 -22.25
N ARG A 168 3.89 7.80 -23.22
CA ARG A 168 5.33 7.81 -23.55
C ARG A 168 6.18 8.23 -22.35
N ALA A 169 5.71 9.22 -21.58
CA ALA A 169 6.40 9.70 -20.38
C ALA A 169 6.47 8.63 -19.28
N ASP A 170 5.35 7.97 -18.98
CA ASP A 170 5.33 6.89 -17.98
C ASP A 170 6.19 5.70 -18.42
N ARG A 171 6.11 5.34 -19.70
CA ARG A 171 6.90 4.25 -20.27
C ARG A 171 8.39 4.50 -20.13
N ALA A 172 8.84 5.69 -20.50
CA ALA A 172 10.24 6.09 -20.38
C ALA A 172 10.71 6.04 -18.92
N ARG A 173 9.90 6.61 -18.00
CA ARG A 173 10.20 6.65 -16.56
C ARG A 173 10.28 5.25 -15.94
N VAL A 174 9.29 4.40 -16.20
CA VAL A 174 9.26 3.02 -15.68
C VAL A 174 10.44 2.22 -16.23
N ARG A 175 10.74 2.34 -17.54
CA ARG A 175 11.88 1.66 -18.15
C ARG A 175 13.21 2.07 -17.51
N ALA A 176 13.46 3.38 -17.40
CA ALA A 176 14.69 3.89 -16.80
C ALA A 176 14.85 3.43 -15.34
N ARG A 177 13.78 3.49 -14.56
CA ARG A 177 13.80 3.08 -13.16
C ARG A 177 13.93 1.56 -12.98
N LEU A 178 13.30 0.73 -13.82
CA LEU A 178 13.52 -0.71 -13.81
C LEU A 178 14.97 -1.08 -14.06
N LEU A 179 15.66 -0.38 -14.96
CA LEU A 179 17.10 -0.56 -15.19
C LEU A 179 17.92 -0.18 -13.95
N ALA A 180 17.61 0.97 -13.33
CA ALA A 180 18.27 1.40 -12.09
C ALA A 180 18.05 0.43 -10.91
N LEU A 181 16.92 -0.28 -10.88
CA LEU A 181 16.70 -1.31 -9.86
C LEU A 181 17.62 -2.53 -10.03
N ARG A 182 17.97 -2.89 -11.27
CA ARG A 182 18.86 -4.03 -11.58
C ARG A 182 20.34 -3.71 -11.31
N TYR A 183 20.72 -2.47 -11.61
CA TYR A 183 22.09 -1.99 -11.43
C TYR A 183 22.08 -0.83 -10.43
N PRO A 184 22.13 -1.10 -9.11
CA PRO A 184 22.29 -0.01 -8.15
C PRO A 184 23.57 0.74 -8.50
N VAL A 185 23.42 2.01 -8.90
CA VAL A 185 24.57 2.93 -8.94
C VAL A 185 25.15 2.93 -7.52
N ALA A 186 26.46 2.69 -7.41
CA ALA A 186 27.16 2.74 -6.13
C ALA A 186 26.78 4.03 -5.42
N ALA A 187 26.25 3.91 -4.20
CA ALA A 187 25.80 5.08 -3.46
C ALA A 187 27.02 5.96 -3.18
N SER A 188 27.04 7.17 -3.73
CA SER A 188 27.81 8.26 -3.16
C SER A 188 27.21 8.54 -1.77
N THR A 189 27.99 8.25 -0.74
CA THR A 189 27.75 8.70 0.63
C THR A 189 27.88 10.21 0.66
N ASP A 190 26.74 10.89 0.81
CA ASP A 190 26.62 12.22 1.41
C ASP A 190 25.59 12.12 2.54
#